data_AF-A0A2V9F3W5-F1
#
_entry.id   AF-A0A2V9F3W5-F1
#
_cell.length_a   1.000
_cell.length_b   1.000
_cell.length_c   1.000
_cell.angle_alpha   90.00
_cell.angle_beta   90.00
_cell.angle_gamma   90.00
#
_symmetry.space_group_name_H-M   'P 1'
#
loop_
_entity.id
_entity.type
_entity.pdbx_description
1 polymer ?
#
loop_
_entity_poly.entity_id
_entity_poly.type
_entity_poly.pdbx_seq_one_letter_code
_entity_poly.pdbx_strand_id
1 'polypeptide(L)'
;MLINLNARSRRWQMKYPATGLLLAFLSFPPAVLGQSDARHHHADSLRAEQYGSVHFPISCSDQAQHSFERGVAMLHSFEYEDAETTFADVARREPNCAMAYWGEAVTYYHPHWQPPDAAHLELGKEASERAVVIGGKTPREQEYITAIAGYYRESERLDSRTRALNYQKAMERLYTAYPDDREAALFYALLLISNAPPRDPSYAEQKKAGAILEKVFAESPNHPGVAHYIIHAYDNPVLANRALAAARSYAKIAPSAVHALHMPSHIFIQVGSWQEAIDSNLASLAAARAWVVKSQRTELWDMQAHAQDFLVYAYLQTGQDALAKKVRDEVSSYRDRFGESPMASYSALLGIPARYALERHQWSEAASLPIRKVPMPLFEAETYFAKAIGCARTGDLVGAKSNADKLADLRDRLPHGNQGYVGNADLVEIQHLEAQAWLAHAEKREADAVKLMKSAISLEETTPASLFPAPLLAGNEQLGDLLLEQNQPEQALAAYEASLQFAPNRFNSLSGAGRAAELAGARSKAETYYGQLLTMCKNAESERPELHSAKSFLEKQARLGP
;
A
#
# COMPACT_ATOMS: atom_id res chain seq x y z
N MET A 1 11.51 31.07 -28.80
CA MET A 1 10.63 32.22 -29.12
C MET A 1 9.49 32.18 -28.12
N LEU A 2 9.36 33.25 -27.36
CA LEU A 2 8.58 33.45 -26.13
C LEU A 2 7.12 32.98 -26.18
N ILE A 3 6.65 32.33 -25.10
CA ILE A 3 5.32 32.63 -24.52
C ILE A 3 5.45 32.68 -22.99
N ASN A 4 5.02 33.81 -22.46
CA ASN A 4 5.10 34.27 -21.08
C ASN A 4 3.65 34.47 -20.62
N LEU A 5 3.21 33.83 -19.54
CA LEU A 5 1.87 34.07 -18.98
C LEU A 5 1.94 34.19 -17.46
N ASN A 6 2.10 35.44 -17.03
CA ASN A 6 1.71 35.93 -15.71
C ASN A 6 0.17 36.09 -15.65
N ALA A 7 -0.49 35.50 -14.67
CA ALA A 7 -1.87 35.82 -14.34
C ALA A 7 -2.01 36.20 -12.86
N ARG A 8 -2.24 37.50 -12.64
CA ARG A 8 -2.56 38.13 -11.34
C ARG A 8 -3.98 37.76 -10.91
N SER A 9 -4.15 37.28 -9.68
CA SER A 9 -5.45 37.09 -9.04
C SER A 9 -6.00 38.41 -8.46
N ARG A 10 -7.24 38.75 -8.85
CA ARG A 10 -8.00 39.90 -8.31
C ARG A 10 -8.73 39.47 -7.04
N ARG A 11 -8.47 40.16 -5.92
CA ARG A 11 -9.21 40.03 -4.66
C ARG A 11 -10.59 40.70 -4.79
N TRP A 12 -11.65 39.95 -4.49
CA TRP A 12 -12.98 40.47 -4.22
C TRP A 12 -13.13 40.72 -2.71
N GLN A 13 -13.40 41.97 -2.33
CA GLN A 13 -13.78 42.35 -0.97
C GLN A 13 -15.31 42.35 -0.87
N MET A 14 -15.88 41.54 0.02
CA MET A 14 -17.27 41.72 0.48
C MET A 14 -17.28 42.36 1.86
N LYS A 15 -18.01 43.47 1.95
CA LYS A 15 -18.31 44.22 3.18
C LYS A 15 -19.62 43.69 3.77
N TYR A 16 -19.67 43.45 5.08
CA TYR A 16 -20.90 43.32 5.85
C TYR A 16 -20.94 44.40 6.94
N PRO A 17 -22.10 45.02 7.21
CA PRO A 17 -22.20 46.11 8.16
C PRO A 17 -22.35 45.63 9.60
N ALA A 18 -21.80 46.42 10.52
CA ALA A 18 -21.93 46.29 11.95
C ALA A 18 -23.34 46.66 12.43
N THR A 19 -23.85 45.96 13.43
CA THR A 19 -24.96 46.43 14.26
C THR A 19 -24.62 46.10 15.71
N GLY A 20 -24.48 47.15 16.52
CA GLY A 20 -24.18 47.04 17.94
C GLY A 20 -25.44 46.85 18.77
N LEU A 21 -25.28 46.16 19.90
CA LEU A 21 -26.17 46.28 21.05
C LEU A 21 -25.34 46.12 22.33
N LEU A 22 -25.50 47.11 23.21
CA LEU A 22 -24.89 47.27 24.52
C LEU A 22 -26.01 47.14 25.56
N LEU A 23 -25.73 46.48 26.68
CA LEU A 23 -26.25 46.61 28.06
C LEU A 23 -26.14 45.21 28.72
N ALA A 24 -25.36 44.92 29.76
CA ALA A 24 -25.04 45.56 31.04
C ALA A 24 -25.42 44.55 32.14
N PHE A 25 -24.44 44.04 32.90
CA PHE A 25 -24.70 43.48 34.23
C PHE A 25 -23.50 43.69 35.18
N LEU A 26 -23.79 44.52 36.18
CA LEU A 26 -23.41 44.52 37.61
C LEU A 26 -22.03 44.02 38.08
N SER A 27 -21.41 44.92 38.85
CA SER A 27 -20.13 44.87 39.54
C SER A 27 -20.17 44.18 40.91
N PHE A 28 -19.09 43.45 41.24
CA PHE A 28 -18.64 43.11 42.59
C PHE A 28 -17.10 43.33 42.69
N PRO A 29 -16.53 43.65 43.87
CA PRO A 29 -15.17 44.21 44.05
C PRO A 29 -14.06 43.14 44.06
N PRO A 30 -12.78 43.53 43.90
CA PRO A 30 -11.69 42.62 43.51
C PRO A 30 -11.05 41.92 44.72
N ALA A 31 -10.85 40.61 44.60
CA ALA A 31 -9.84 39.90 45.37
C ALA A 31 -8.53 39.89 44.56
N VAL A 32 -7.44 40.31 45.20
CA VAL A 32 -6.09 40.36 44.65
C VAL A 32 -5.63 38.94 44.29
N LEU A 33 -5.50 38.65 43.00
CA LEU A 33 -4.69 37.57 42.45
C LEU A 33 -3.78 38.19 41.39
N GLY A 34 -2.49 37.84 41.47
CA GLY A 34 -1.42 38.48 40.72
C GLY A 34 -1.66 38.51 39.22
N GLN A 35 -1.26 39.62 38.60
CA GLN A 35 -1.08 39.74 37.16
C GLN A 35 -0.10 38.67 36.67
N SER A 36 -0.62 37.58 36.12
CA SER A 36 0.09 36.83 35.09
C SER A 36 -0.21 37.52 33.77
N ASP A 37 0.77 38.25 33.25
CA ASP A 37 0.75 38.79 31.89
C ASP A 37 0.29 37.71 30.91
N ALA A 38 -0.56 38.13 29.99
CA ALA A 38 -1.08 37.34 28.89
C ALA A 38 0.06 36.82 27.99
N ARG A 39 0.63 35.68 28.38
CA ARG A 39 1.32 34.73 27.51
C ARG A 39 0.34 33.60 27.18
N HIS A 40 -0.72 33.93 26.47
CA HIS A 40 -1.34 32.95 25.57
C HIS A 40 -0.42 32.79 24.35
N HIS A 41 0.76 32.22 24.58
CA HIS A 41 1.56 31.65 23.50
C HIS A 41 0.90 30.33 23.12
N HIS A 42 0.19 30.34 21.99
CA HIS A 42 0.19 29.27 20.98
C HIS A 42 0.53 27.83 21.46
N ALA A 43 -0.25 27.29 22.40
CA ALA A 43 0.02 25.96 22.97
C ALA A 43 -0.74 24.81 22.28
N ASP A 44 -1.51 25.09 21.22
CA ASP A 44 -2.23 24.08 20.42
C ASP A 44 -1.78 24.02 18.94
N SER A 45 -0.72 24.76 18.57
CA SER A 45 -0.08 24.62 17.26
C SER A 45 1.23 23.85 17.40
N LEU A 46 1.28 22.65 16.79
CA LEU A 46 2.47 21.88 16.44
C LEU A 46 3.18 21.17 17.61
N ARG A 47 2.84 19.90 17.85
CA ARG A 47 3.95 18.94 18.05
C ARG A 47 4.85 19.10 16.84
N ALA A 48 6.16 19.32 17.04
CA ALA A 48 7.12 19.30 15.95
C ALA A 48 6.91 18.01 15.14
N GLU A 49 6.85 18.12 13.81
CA GLU A 49 6.68 16.96 12.94
C GLU A 49 7.81 15.94 13.24
N GLN A 50 7.44 14.67 13.41
CA GLN A 50 8.32 13.60 13.85
C GLN A 50 8.42 12.54 12.75
N TYR A 51 9.63 12.40 12.18
CA TYR A 51 9.96 11.45 11.11
C TYR A 51 10.98 10.39 11.55
N GLY A 52 11.31 10.32 12.86
CA GLY A 52 12.36 9.45 13.40
C GLY A 52 13.72 10.14 13.49
N SER A 53 14.76 9.36 13.75
CA SER A 53 16.13 9.85 13.95
C SER A 53 17.08 9.29 12.90
N VAL A 54 17.72 10.18 12.15
CA VAL A 54 18.74 9.87 11.13
C VAL A 54 20.07 10.46 11.61
N HIS A 55 21.17 9.75 11.33
CA HIS A 55 22.51 10.27 11.49
C HIS A 55 23.25 10.16 10.15
N PHE A 56 23.38 11.27 9.45
CA PHE A 56 24.04 11.32 8.14
C PHE A 56 25.00 12.51 8.11
N PRO A 57 26.22 12.37 8.64
CA PRO A 57 27.20 13.46 8.64
C PRO A 57 27.50 14.00 7.25
N ILE A 58 27.41 15.33 7.10
CA ILE A 58 27.80 16.09 5.91
C ILE A 58 28.82 17.18 6.29
N SER A 59 29.55 17.67 5.30
CA SER A 59 30.64 18.65 5.43
C SER A 59 30.19 20.11 5.23
N CYS A 60 28.87 20.33 5.27
CA CYS A 60 28.21 21.63 5.23
C CYS A 60 28.13 22.22 6.65
N SER A 61 27.37 23.31 6.86
CA SER A 61 27.21 23.85 8.21
C SER A 61 26.36 22.95 9.13
N ASP A 62 26.45 23.16 10.44
CA ASP A 62 25.58 22.48 11.42
C ASP A 62 24.08 22.77 11.17
N GLN A 63 23.74 23.95 10.65
CA GLN A 63 22.36 24.28 10.29
C GLN A 63 21.90 23.47 9.08
N ALA A 64 22.77 23.30 8.08
CA ALA A 64 22.52 22.42 6.94
C ALA A 64 22.42 20.96 7.38
N GLN A 65 23.29 20.48 8.28
CA GLN A 65 23.27 19.12 8.85
C GLN A 65 21.89 18.76 9.40
N HIS A 66 21.34 19.58 10.29
CA HIS A 66 20.02 19.30 10.89
C HIS A 66 18.87 19.27 9.88
N SER A 67 18.89 20.18 8.91
CA SER A 67 17.84 20.25 7.88
C SER A 67 17.98 19.09 6.90
N PHE A 68 19.21 18.72 6.56
CA PHE A 68 19.55 17.60 5.69
C PHE A 68 19.12 16.26 6.31
N GLU A 69 19.46 15.99 7.58
CA GLU A 69 19.02 14.76 8.27
C GLU A 69 17.50 14.65 8.35
N ARG A 70 16.80 15.78 8.56
CA ARG A 70 15.33 15.80 8.48
C ARG A 70 14.83 15.45 7.07
N GLY A 71 15.45 16.00 6.02
CA GLY A 71 15.15 15.64 4.64
C GLY A 71 15.39 14.15 4.35
N VAL A 72 16.48 13.58 4.87
CA VAL A 72 16.78 12.15 4.74
C VAL A 72 15.77 11.30 5.52
N ALA A 73 15.32 11.73 6.70
CA ALA A 73 14.27 11.04 7.46
C ALA A 73 12.96 10.96 6.66
N MET A 74 12.56 12.06 6.03
CA MET A 74 11.40 12.13 5.13
C MET A 74 11.58 11.24 3.89
N LEU A 75 12.76 11.30 3.28
CA LEU A 75 13.13 10.47 2.13
C LEU A 75 13.04 8.97 2.47
N HIS A 76 13.52 8.56 3.64
CA HIS A 76 13.40 7.19 4.11
C HIS A 76 11.95 6.74 4.31
N SER A 77 11.04 7.66 4.58
CA SER A 77 9.60 7.40 4.68
C SER A 77 8.83 7.63 3.38
N PHE A 78 9.52 7.86 2.26
CA PHE A 78 8.93 8.11 0.94
C PHE A 78 8.03 9.35 0.87
N GLU A 79 8.28 10.33 1.75
CA GLU A 79 7.67 11.66 1.69
C GLU A 79 8.48 12.53 0.72
N TYR A 80 8.55 12.12 -0.55
CA TYR A 80 9.49 12.67 -1.54
C TYR A 80 9.27 14.16 -1.81
N GLU A 81 8.02 14.63 -1.83
CA GLU A 81 7.66 16.04 -2.10
C GLU A 81 8.13 16.96 -0.95
N ASP A 82 7.95 16.53 0.30
CA ASP A 82 8.41 17.26 1.49
C ASP A 82 9.94 17.17 1.64
N ALA A 83 10.54 16.05 1.28
CA ALA A 83 11.99 15.85 1.26
C ALA A 83 12.67 16.74 0.20
N GLU A 84 12.14 16.79 -1.02
CA GLU A 84 12.62 17.64 -2.12
C GLU A 84 12.61 19.11 -1.69
N THR A 85 11.47 19.57 -1.16
CA THR A 85 11.34 20.94 -0.64
C THR A 85 12.38 21.23 0.44
N THR A 86 12.64 20.26 1.33
CA THR A 86 13.62 20.40 2.41
C THR A 86 15.05 20.50 1.87
N PHE A 87 15.45 19.66 0.91
CA PHE A 87 16.78 19.72 0.31
C PHE A 87 16.99 20.98 -0.53
N ALA A 88 15.99 21.39 -1.33
CA ALA A 88 15.99 22.64 -2.09
C ALA A 88 16.17 23.87 -1.19
N ASP A 89 15.57 23.86 -0.01
CA ASP A 89 15.76 24.91 1.00
C ASP A 89 17.19 24.96 1.55
N VAL A 90 17.84 23.80 1.76
CA VAL A 90 19.25 23.73 2.16
C VAL A 90 20.15 24.25 1.03
N ALA A 91 19.94 23.78 -0.20
CA ALA A 91 20.73 24.21 -1.37
C ALA A 91 20.60 25.73 -1.63
N ARG A 92 19.41 26.31 -1.40
CA ARG A 92 19.20 27.76 -1.52
C ARG A 92 19.97 28.57 -0.49
N ARG A 93 20.06 28.07 0.75
CA ARG A 93 20.78 28.74 1.86
C ARG A 93 22.29 28.53 1.77
N GLU A 94 22.72 27.35 1.34
CA GLU A 94 24.12 26.97 1.19
C GLU A 94 24.39 26.37 -0.20
N PRO A 95 24.58 27.19 -1.25
CA PRO A 95 24.77 26.73 -2.62
C PRO A 95 26.04 25.91 -2.88
N ASN A 96 26.96 25.85 -1.90
CA ASN A 96 28.18 25.03 -1.94
C ASN A 96 28.03 23.72 -1.15
N CYS A 97 26.83 23.41 -0.64
CA CYS A 97 26.54 22.15 0.02
C CYS A 97 26.21 21.07 -1.03
N ALA A 98 27.22 20.34 -1.50
CA ALA A 98 27.03 19.32 -2.53
C ALA A 98 26.00 18.25 -2.14
N MET A 99 25.93 17.90 -0.84
CA MET A 99 24.99 16.90 -0.34
C MET A 99 23.53 17.35 -0.39
N ALA A 100 23.24 18.66 -0.36
CA ALA A 100 21.87 19.14 -0.55
C ALA A 100 21.34 18.78 -1.95
N TYR A 101 22.17 19.02 -2.98
CA TYR A 101 21.86 18.64 -4.36
C TYR A 101 21.86 17.12 -4.58
N TRP A 102 22.68 16.37 -3.85
CA TRP A 102 22.56 14.90 -3.79
C TRP A 102 21.18 14.50 -3.27
N GLY A 103 20.71 15.11 -2.18
CA GLY A 103 19.40 14.84 -1.60
C GLY A 103 18.27 15.12 -2.58
N GLU A 104 18.29 16.29 -3.25
CA GLU A 104 17.35 16.62 -4.34
C GLU A 104 17.40 15.58 -5.46
N ALA A 105 18.59 15.17 -5.92
CA ALA A 105 18.68 14.15 -6.97
C ALA A 105 18.05 12.82 -6.54
N VAL A 106 18.25 12.39 -5.29
CA VAL A 106 17.68 11.13 -4.78
C VAL A 106 16.15 11.22 -4.67
N THR A 107 15.55 12.39 -4.44
CA THR A 107 14.07 12.50 -4.33
C THR A 107 13.34 12.23 -5.64
N TYR A 108 14.03 12.30 -6.79
CA TYR A 108 13.47 11.97 -8.10
C TYR A 108 13.65 10.51 -8.51
N TYR A 109 14.38 9.71 -7.72
CA TYR A 109 14.50 8.27 -7.95
C TYR A 109 13.63 7.53 -6.94
N HIS A 110 12.54 6.94 -7.42
CA HIS A 110 11.59 6.19 -6.59
C HIS A 110 11.80 4.68 -6.83
N PRO A 111 12.69 4.02 -6.06
CA PRO A 111 13.16 2.67 -6.39
C PRO A 111 12.03 1.61 -6.35
N HIS A 112 11.00 1.83 -5.54
CA HIS A 112 9.85 0.91 -5.41
C HIS A 112 8.63 1.27 -6.27
N TRP A 113 8.66 2.39 -7.00
CA TRP A 113 7.55 2.84 -7.84
C TRP A 113 7.93 2.88 -9.31
N GLN A 114 7.11 3.55 -10.13
CA GLN A 114 7.42 3.77 -11.53
C GLN A 114 8.76 4.50 -11.66
N PRO A 115 9.56 4.17 -12.70
CA PRO A 115 10.67 5.03 -13.09
C PRO A 115 10.18 6.47 -13.29
N PRO A 116 11.03 7.47 -13.00
CA PRO A 116 10.67 8.86 -13.21
C PRO A 116 10.30 9.10 -14.68
N ASP A 117 9.29 9.94 -14.90
CA ASP A 117 9.00 10.44 -16.24
C ASP A 117 10.14 11.32 -16.77
N ALA A 118 10.05 11.73 -18.03
CA ALA A 118 11.11 12.50 -18.67
C ALA A 118 11.42 13.83 -17.95
N ALA A 119 10.42 14.48 -17.36
CA ALA A 119 10.62 15.75 -16.67
C ALA A 119 11.34 15.55 -15.33
N HIS A 120 10.89 14.60 -14.52
CA HIS A 120 11.52 14.24 -13.25
C HIS A 120 12.93 13.64 -13.45
N LEU A 121 13.15 12.91 -14.55
CA LEU A 121 14.45 12.37 -14.90
C LEU A 121 15.46 13.49 -15.22
N GLU A 122 15.05 14.55 -15.92
CA GLU A 122 15.92 15.70 -16.19
C GLU A 122 16.19 16.51 -14.91
N LEU A 123 15.18 16.74 -14.06
CA LEU A 123 15.37 17.43 -12.78
C LEU A 123 16.38 16.70 -11.87
N GLY A 124 16.24 15.37 -11.74
CA GLY A 124 17.18 14.56 -10.97
C GLY A 124 18.58 14.56 -11.57
N LYS A 125 18.69 14.58 -12.90
CA LYS A 125 19.97 14.71 -13.60
C LYS A 125 20.63 16.06 -13.33
N GLU A 126 19.91 17.17 -13.48
CA GLU A 126 20.41 18.52 -13.20
C GLU A 126 20.93 18.65 -11.77
N ALA A 127 20.16 18.17 -10.78
CA ALA A 127 20.58 18.16 -9.38
C ALA A 127 21.85 17.30 -9.17
N SER A 128 21.90 16.12 -9.78
CA SER A 128 23.07 15.23 -9.67
C SER A 128 24.33 15.83 -10.30
N GLU A 129 24.22 16.49 -11.45
CA GLU A 129 25.33 17.18 -12.12
C GLU A 129 25.81 18.37 -11.29
N ARG A 130 24.89 19.11 -10.67
CA ARG A 130 25.24 20.20 -9.76
C ARG A 130 26.01 19.70 -8.54
N ALA A 131 25.59 18.58 -7.94
CA ALA A 131 26.30 17.96 -6.83
C ALA A 131 27.73 17.54 -7.23
N VAL A 132 27.91 16.97 -8.43
CA VAL A 132 29.22 16.60 -8.98
C VAL A 132 30.12 17.83 -9.18
N VAL A 133 29.59 18.93 -9.74
CA VAL A 133 30.36 20.15 -9.99
C VAL A 133 30.86 20.80 -8.71
N ILE A 134 30.02 20.85 -7.67
CA ILE A 134 30.41 21.40 -6.36
C ILE A 134 31.45 20.49 -5.70
N GLY A 135 31.22 19.17 -5.78
CA GLY A 135 32.08 18.15 -5.22
C GLY A 135 31.93 18.02 -3.70
N GLY A 136 31.66 16.80 -3.22
CA GLY A 136 31.72 16.49 -1.79
C GLY A 136 33.12 16.79 -1.22
N LYS A 137 33.19 17.26 0.03
CA LYS A 137 34.48 17.60 0.67
C LYS A 137 35.15 16.38 1.30
N THR A 138 34.42 15.28 1.45
CA THR A 138 34.95 14.00 1.96
C THR A 138 34.87 12.91 0.90
N PRO A 139 35.74 11.88 0.94
CA PRO A 139 35.64 10.72 0.05
C PRO A 139 34.27 10.05 0.09
N ARG A 140 33.68 9.91 1.29
CA ARG A 140 32.34 9.37 1.51
C ARG A 140 31.27 10.12 0.71
N GLU A 141 31.23 11.44 0.85
CA GLU A 141 30.28 12.28 0.10
C GLU A 141 30.48 12.18 -1.41
N GLN A 142 31.74 12.16 -1.87
CA GLN A 142 32.07 12.01 -3.29
C GLN A 142 31.55 10.69 -3.86
N GLU A 143 31.61 9.61 -3.09
CA GLU A 143 31.06 8.31 -3.50
C GLU A 143 29.54 8.31 -3.59
N TYR A 144 28.82 8.90 -2.62
CA TYR A 144 27.36 9.07 -2.70
C TYR A 144 26.93 9.89 -3.92
N ILE A 145 27.60 11.02 -4.16
CA ILE A 145 27.35 11.89 -5.32
C ILE A 145 27.62 11.14 -6.63
N THR A 146 28.74 10.41 -6.69
CA THR A 146 29.10 9.62 -7.88
C THR A 146 28.10 8.49 -8.13
N ALA A 147 27.61 7.84 -7.07
CA ALA A 147 26.66 6.74 -7.17
C ALA A 147 25.32 7.21 -7.78
N ILE A 148 24.72 8.28 -7.25
CA ILE A 148 23.45 8.79 -7.80
C ILE A 148 23.63 9.40 -9.18
N ALA A 149 24.73 10.10 -9.46
CA ALA A 149 25.01 10.61 -10.80
C ALA A 149 25.13 9.47 -11.82
N GLY A 150 25.62 8.30 -11.41
CA GLY A 150 25.65 7.08 -12.24
C GLY A 150 24.27 6.56 -12.64
N TYR A 151 23.22 6.81 -11.84
CA TYR A 151 21.85 6.47 -12.19
C TYR A 151 21.30 7.38 -13.31
N TYR A 152 21.58 8.68 -13.24
CA TYR A 152 21.07 9.66 -14.20
C TYR A 152 21.90 9.78 -15.48
N ARG A 153 23.19 9.40 -15.44
CA ARG A 153 24.05 9.45 -16.62
C ARG A 153 23.57 8.48 -17.69
N GLU A 154 23.67 8.91 -18.95
CA GLU A 154 23.31 8.10 -20.12
C GLU A 154 21.84 7.63 -20.09
N SER A 155 20.96 8.41 -19.46
CA SER A 155 19.52 8.13 -19.38
C SER A 155 18.84 7.98 -20.74
N GLU A 156 19.37 8.66 -21.76
CA GLU A 156 18.95 8.57 -23.17
C GLU A 156 19.34 7.25 -23.85
N ARG A 157 20.33 6.53 -23.30
CA ARG A 157 20.93 5.33 -23.91
C ARG A 157 20.62 4.05 -23.14
N LEU A 158 20.50 4.14 -21.82
CA LEU A 158 20.29 3.00 -20.92
C LEU A 158 18.85 2.95 -20.43
N ASP A 159 18.27 1.76 -20.45
CA ASP A 159 16.96 1.49 -19.86
C ASP A 159 16.98 1.65 -18.33
N SER A 160 15.80 1.88 -17.74
CA SER A 160 15.64 2.16 -16.31
C SER A 160 16.19 1.04 -15.42
N ARG A 161 16.05 -0.23 -15.81
CA ARG A 161 16.52 -1.38 -15.03
C ARG A 161 18.04 -1.44 -15.02
N THR A 162 18.69 -1.23 -16.17
CA THR A 162 20.15 -1.17 -16.25
C THR A 162 20.71 -0.05 -15.38
N ARG A 163 20.08 1.14 -15.37
CA ARG A 163 20.49 2.26 -14.50
C ARG A 163 20.33 1.93 -13.01
N ALA A 164 19.21 1.32 -12.64
CA ALA A 164 18.95 0.91 -11.25
C ALA A 164 19.97 -0.13 -10.74
N LEU A 165 20.33 -1.12 -11.57
CA LEU A 165 21.36 -2.12 -11.24
C LEU A 165 22.76 -1.52 -11.15
N ASN A 166 23.09 -0.53 -11.99
CA ASN A 166 24.35 0.20 -11.89
C ASN A 166 24.43 1.00 -10.58
N TYR A 167 23.34 1.63 -10.18
CA TYR A 167 23.26 2.34 -8.90
C TYR A 167 23.38 1.39 -7.71
N GLN A 168 22.71 0.24 -7.74
CA GLN A 168 22.86 -0.82 -6.71
C GLN A 168 24.32 -1.26 -6.57
N LYS A 169 25.03 -1.52 -7.67
CA LYS A 169 26.45 -1.89 -7.64
C LYS A 169 27.34 -0.78 -7.06
N ALA A 170 26.99 0.49 -7.29
CA ALA A 170 27.71 1.61 -6.69
C ALA A 170 27.49 1.67 -5.17
N MET A 171 26.24 1.50 -4.72
CA MET A 171 25.92 1.46 -3.30
C MET A 171 26.48 0.23 -2.58
N GLU A 172 26.61 -0.91 -3.27
CA GLU A 172 27.31 -2.10 -2.73
C GLU A 172 28.78 -1.80 -2.41
N ARG A 173 29.47 -1.07 -3.30
CA ARG A 173 30.86 -0.65 -3.06
C ARG A 173 30.95 0.29 -1.86
N LEU A 174 30.04 1.24 -1.76
CA LEU A 174 29.98 2.19 -0.65
C LEU A 174 29.71 1.47 0.68
N TYR A 175 28.73 0.58 0.73
CA TYR A 175 28.45 -0.28 1.90
C TYR A 175 29.68 -1.10 2.33
N THR A 176 30.45 -1.61 1.37
CA THR A 176 31.67 -2.39 1.65
C THR A 176 32.83 -1.52 2.14
N ALA A 177 32.98 -0.32 1.57
CA ALA A 177 34.06 0.62 1.90
C ALA A 177 33.85 1.32 3.25
N TYR A 178 32.59 1.54 3.65
CA TYR A 178 32.21 2.23 4.88
C TYR A 178 31.30 1.35 5.75
N PRO A 179 31.84 0.29 6.41
CA PRO A 179 31.02 -0.67 7.17
C PRO A 179 30.32 -0.09 8.41
N ASP A 180 30.77 1.06 8.90
CA ASP A 180 30.15 1.78 10.01
C ASP A 180 29.06 2.78 9.55
N ASP A 181 28.94 2.99 8.24
CA ASP A 181 27.95 3.88 7.66
C ASP A 181 26.60 3.17 7.53
N ARG A 182 25.68 3.51 8.44
CA ARG A 182 24.34 2.91 8.45
C ARG A 182 23.51 3.36 7.26
N GLU A 183 23.68 4.59 6.79
CA GLU A 183 22.97 5.10 5.62
C GLU A 183 23.38 4.33 4.36
N ALA A 184 24.67 3.98 4.24
CA ALA A 184 25.16 3.15 3.13
C ALA A 184 24.50 1.78 3.13
N ALA A 185 24.39 1.17 4.30
CA ALA A 185 23.72 -0.12 4.49
C ALA A 185 22.23 -0.03 4.11
N LEU A 186 21.53 1.04 4.52
CA LEU A 186 20.10 1.22 4.24
C LEU A 186 19.83 1.46 2.75
N PHE A 187 20.55 2.38 2.11
CA PHE A 187 20.35 2.65 0.67
C PHE A 187 20.73 1.44 -0.18
N TYR A 188 21.78 0.69 0.19
CA TYR A 188 22.10 -0.56 -0.48
C TYR A 188 21.00 -1.62 -0.29
N ALA A 189 20.54 -1.82 0.94
CA ALA A 189 19.45 -2.76 1.23
C ALA A 189 18.16 -2.41 0.48
N LEU A 190 17.79 -1.13 0.43
CA LEU A 190 16.67 -0.64 -0.36
C LEU A 190 16.79 -1.06 -1.83
N LEU A 191 17.95 -0.82 -2.44
CA LEU A 191 18.20 -1.18 -3.84
C LEU A 191 18.17 -2.70 -4.08
N LEU A 192 18.62 -3.53 -3.12
CA LEU A 192 18.47 -4.99 -3.22
C LEU A 192 17.00 -5.40 -3.27
N ILE A 193 16.15 -4.79 -2.43
CA ILE A 193 14.71 -5.09 -2.41
C ILE A 193 14.07 -4.62 -3.71
N SER A 194 14.33 -3.38 -4.13
CA SER A 194 13.70 -2.77 -5.30
C SER A 194 14.10 -3.43 -6.62
N ASN A 195 15.34 -3.91 -6.74
CA ASN A 195 15.83 -4.56 -7.95
C ASN A 195 15.75 -6.09 -7.91
N ALA A 196 15.18 -6.65 -6.84
CA ALA A 196 15.03 -8.09 -6.68
C ALA A 196 14.37 -8.70 -7.93
N PRO A 197 14.88 -9.84 -8.44
CA PRO A 197 14.21 -10.53 -9.54
C PRO A 197 12.80 -10.92 -9.09
N PRO A 198 11.73 -10.46 -9.77
CA PRO A 198 10.40 -10.55 -9.19
C PRO A 198 9.86 -11.98 -9.15
N ARG A 199 10.37 -12.90 -9.98
CA ARG A 199 10.03 -14.34 -9.96
C ARG A 199 11.09 -15.22 -9.29
N ASP A 200 11.91 -14.68 -8.38
CA ASP A 200 12.83 -15.50 -7.59
C ASP A 200 12.08 -16.14 -6.39
N PRO A 201 11.75 -17.45 -6.44
CA PRO A 201 11.03 -18.11 -5.34
C PRO A 201 11.89 -18.27 -4.08
N SER A 202 13.20 -18.05 -4.17
CA SER A 202 14.10 -18.15 -3.02
C SER A 202 14.10 -16.89 -2.14
N TYR A 203 13.60 -15.77 -2.68
CA TYR A 203 13.66 -14.44 -2.05
C TYR A 203 15.07 -14.06 -1.62
N ALA A 204 16.09 -14.37 -2.43
CA ALA A 204 17.50 -14.25 -2.03
C ALA A 204 17.88 -12.81 -1.70
N GLU A 205 17.52 -11.87 -2.58
CA GLU A 205 17.83 -10.44 -2.40
C GLU A 205 17.06 -9.84 -1.22
N GLN A 206 15.79 -10.20 -1.06
CA GLN A 206 14.97 -9.80 0.08
C GLN A 206 15.55 -10.30 1.41
N LYS A 207 15.95 -11.57 1.47
CA LYS A 207 16.58 -12.16 2.67
C LYS A 207 17.93 -11.49 2.97
N LYS A 208 18.72 -11.18 1.95
CA LYS A 208 20.00 -10.46 2.08
C LYS A 208 19.78 -9.05 2.62
N ALA A 209 18.87 -8.28 2.02
CA ALA A 209 18.51 -6.94 2.47
C ALA A 209 18.00 -6.96 3.92
N GLY A 210 17.07 -7.86 4.22
CA GLY A 210 16.52 -7.98 5.57
C GLY A 210 17.58 -8.35 6.61
N ALA A 211 18.55 -9.22 6.30
CA ALA A 211 19.64 -9.54 7.23
C ALA A 211 20.55 -8.31 7.53
N ILE A 212 20.79 -7.45 6.53
CA ILE A 212 21.50 -6.18 6.72
C ILE A 212 20.68 -5.28 7.66
N LEU A 213 19.39 -5.12 7.36
CA LEU A 213 18.50 -4.20 8.06
C LEU A 213 18.20 -4.65 9.50
N GLU A 214 17.99 -5.94 9.75
CA GLU A 214 17.78 -6.51 11.09
C GLU A 214 18.98 -6.21 12.02
N LYS A 215 20.21 -6.25 11.49
CA LYS A 215 21.41 -5.83 12.25
C LYS A 215 21.35 -4.35 12.60
N VAL A 216 21.03 -3.48 11.63
CA VAL A 216 20.93 -2.04 11.89
C VAL A 216 19.78 -1.72 12.84
N PHE A 217 18.68 -2.47 12.80
CA PHE A 217 17.50 -2.24 13.64
C PHE A 217 17.80 -2.41 15.13
N ALA A 218 18.67 -3.37 15.46
CA ALA A 218 19.13 -3.58 16.84
C ALA A 218 19.95 -2.39 17.39
N GLU A 219 20.65 -1.66 16.52
CA GLU A 219 21.52 -0.54 16.88
C GLU A 219 20.79 0.81 16.83
N SER A 220 19.90 0.97 15.86
CA SER A 220 19.19 2.22 15.55
C SER A 220 17.67 2.01 15.45
N PRO A 221 17.00 1.62 16.54
CA PRO A 221 15.58 1.24 16.52
C PRO A 221 14.62 2.38 16.17
N ASN A 222 15.06 3.64 16.28
CA ASN A 222 14.28 4.83 15.95
C ASN A 222 14.59 5.39 14.55
N HIS A 223 15.34 4.66 13.72
CA HIS A 223 15.65 5.07 12.37
C HIS A 223 14.50 4.70 11.41
N PRO A 224 13.88 5.66 10.72
CA PRO A 224 12.66 5.42 9.92
C PRO A 224 12.90 4.41 8.80
N GLY A 225 14.01 4.55 8.07
CA GLY A 225 14.33 3.67 6.94
C GLY A 225 14.55 2.21 7.33
N VAL A 226 14.96 1.91 8.57
CA VAL A 226 15.25 0.52 8.94
C VAL A 226 13.96 -0.27 9.09
N ALA A 227 13.03 0.22 9.91
CA ALA A 227 11.76 -0.44 10.11
C ALA A 227 10.96 -0.49 8.79
N HIS A 228 11.02 0.59 8.02
CA HIS A 228 10.39 0.67 6.71
C HIS A 228 10.91 -0.39 5.74
N TYR A 229 12.22 -0.51 5.58
CA TYR A 229 12.79 -1.40 4.57
C TYR A 229 12.72 -2.87 5.00
N ILE A 230 12.66 -3.17 6.32
CA ILE A 230 12.34 -4.53 6.79
C ILE A 230 10.92 -4.93 6.35
N ILE A 231 9.95 -4.01 6.44
CA ILE A 231 8.59 -4.26 5.95
C ILE A 231 8.63 -4.59 4.46
N HIS A 232 9.26 -3.75 3.63
CA HIS A 232 9.36 -4.02 2.19
C HIS A 232 10.13 -5.30 1.85
N ALA A 233 11.20 -5.63 2.58
CA ALA A 233 11.96 -6.86 2.37
C ALA A 233 11.09 -8.11 2.61
N TYR A 234 10.17 -8.06 3.57
CA TYR A 234 9.40 -9.21 4.01
C TYR A 234 7.90 -9.12 3.70
N ASP A 235 7.46 -8.19 2.85
CA ASP A 235 6.07 -8.05 2.42
C ASP A 235 5.68 -9.14 1.40
N ASN A 236 5.57 -10.37 1.90
CA ASN A 236 5.03 -11.53 1.22
C ASN A 236 4.59 -12.57 2.26
N PRO A 237 3.66 -13.47 1.91
CA PRO A 237 3.15 -14.48 2.84
C PRO A 237 4.22 -15.34 3.53
N VAL A 238 5.34 -15.62 2.84
CA VAL A 238 6.40 -16.51 3.34
C VAL A 238 7.27 -15.84 4.40
N LEU A 239 7.56 -14.53 4.26
CA LEU A 239 8.50 -13.81 5.11
C LEU A 239 7.85 -12.86 6.13
N ALA A 240 6.57 -12.52 5.97
CA ALA A 240 5.90 -11.46 6.71
C ALA A 240 6.04 -11.54 8.24
N ASN A 241 6.03 -12.74 8.82
CA ASN A 241 6.21 -12.94 10.27
C ASN A 241 7.51 -12.32 10.81
N ARG A 242 8.57 -12.26 10.00
CA ARG A 242 9.85 -11.66 10.39
C ARG A 242 9.77 -10.14 10.52
N ALA A 243 8.86 -9.47 9.80
CA ALA A 243 8.71 -8.01 9.84
C ALA A 243 7.78 -7.51 10.96
N LEU A 244 7.12 -8.37 11.73
CA LEU A 244 6.12 -7.94 12.72
C LEU A 244 6.66 -6.94 13.75
N ALA A 245 7.89 -7.13 14.22
CA ALA A 245 8.51 -6.20 15.16
C ALA A 245 8.73 -4.81 14.52
N ALA A 246 9.22 -4.78 13.29
CA ALA A 246 9.41 -3.55 12.52
C ALA A 246 8.06 -2.86 12.24
N ALA A 247 7.07 -3.60 11.74
CA ALA A 247 5.71 -3.11 11.47
C ALA A 247 5.07 -2.44 12.70
N ARG A 248 5.13 -3.08 13.87
CA ARG A 248 4.58 -2.53 15.13
C ARG A 248 5.34 -1.33 15.69
N SER A 249 6.55 -1.08 15.20
CA SER A 249 7.38 0.06 15.61
C SER A 249 7.24 1.25 14.67
N TYR A 250 7.08 1.03 13.36
CA TYR A 250 7.31 2.05 12.34
C TYR A 250 6.39 3.27 12.47
N ALA A 251 5.08 3.04 12.69
CA ALA A 251 4.11 4.11 12.91
C ALA A 251 4.44 5.00 14.15
N LYS A 252 5.19 4.48 15.13
CA LYS A 252 5.65 5.24 16.31
C LYS A 252 6.95 6.00 16.04
N ILE A 253 7.77 5.51 15.11
CA ILE A 253 9.04 6.12 14.72
C ILE A 253 8.77 7.41 13.93
N ALA A 254 7.90 7.33 12.92
CA ALA A 254 7.60 8.44 12.02
C ALA A 254 6.09 8.75 11.95
N PRO A 255 5.44 9.16 13.06
CA PRO A 255 3.99 9.39 13.10
C PRO A 255 3.53 10.59 12.26
N SER A 256 4.45 11.42 11.76
CA SER A 256 4.13 12.52 10.84
C SER A 256 4.20 12.13 9.37
N ALA A 257 4.69 10.94 9.03
CA ALA A 257 4.67 10.42 7.67
C ALA A 257 3.41 9.59 7.42
N VAL A 258 2.64 9.96 6.42
CA VAL A 258 1.39 9.27 6.03
C VAL A 258 1.70 7.85 5.58
N HIS A 259 2.79 7.70 4.83
CA HIS A 259 3.28 6.41 4.36
C HIS A 259 3.72 5.52 5.53
N ALA A 260 4.45 6.07 6.52
CA ALA A 260 4.89 5.31 7.69
C ALA A 260 3.76 4.78 8.57
N LEU A 261 2.63 5.50 8.62
CA LEU A 261 1.43 5.05 9.31
C LEU A 261 0.70 3.92 8.58
N HIS A 262 0.80 3.86 7.25
CA HIS A 262 0.14 2.86 6.41
C HIS A 262 0.95 1.57 6.26
N MET A 263 2.26 1.67 6.04
CA MET A 263 3.12 0.53 5.72
C MET A 263 3.03 -0.68 6.68
N PRO A 264 2.83 -0.52 8.00
CA PRO A 264 2.60 -1.67 8.88
C PRO A 264 1.45 -2.58 8.44
N SER A 265 0.41 -2.00 7.83
CA SER A 265 -0.78 -2.74 7.38
C SER A 265 -0.49 -3.76 6.29
N HIS A 266 0.55 -3.58 5.48
CA HIS A 266 1.03 -4.60 4.54
C HIS A 266 1.33 -5.91 5.27
N ILE A 267 2.20 -5.86 6.29
CA ILE A 267 2.54 -7.04 7.09
C ILE A 267 1.33 -7.58 7.85
N PHE A 268 0.51 -6.70 8.43
CA PHE A 268 -0.65 -7.14 9.20
C PHE A 268 -1.67 -7.90 8.36
N ILE A 269 -1.86 -7.54 7.09
CA ILE A 269 -2.70 -8.29 6.16
C ILE A 269 -2.10 -9.65 5.84
N GLN A 270 -0.79 -9.72 5.55
CA GLN A 270 -0.11 -10.99 5.25
C GLN A 270 -0.22 -12.01 6.38
N VAL A 271 -0.29 -11.55 7.64
CA VAL A 271 -0.40 -12.44 8.82
C VAL A 271 -1.82 -12.54 9.40
N GLY A 272 -2.82 -11.94 8.73
CA GLY A 272 -4.21 -11.96 9.21
C GLY A 272 -4.45 -11.22 10.53
N SER A 273 -3.64 -10.20 10.84
CA SER A 273 -3.79 -9.32 12.02
C SER A 273 -4.70 -8.13 11.69
N TRP A 274 -5.96 -8.42 11.38
CA TRP A 274 -6.89 -7.45 10.79
C TRP A 274 -7.15 -6.20 11.62
N GLN A 275 -7.24 -6.31 12.95
CA GLN A 275 -7.44 -5.13 13.80
C GLN A 275 -6.23 -4.18 13.75
N GLU A 276 -5.00 -4.72 13.76
CA GLU A 276 -3.78 -3.91 13.61
C GLU A 276 -3.74 -3.24 12.22
N ALA A 277 -4.20 -3.95 11.18
CA ALA A 277 -4.34 -3.37 9.83
C ALA A 277 -5.39 -2.24 9.79
N ILE A 278 -6.53 -2.40 10.46
CA ILE A 278 -7.57 -1.36 10.58
C ILE A 278 -7.00 -0.13 11.29
N ASP A 279 -6.37 -0.31 12.45
CA ASP A 279 -5.86 0.79 13.27
C ASP A 279 -4.76 1.58 12.53
N SER A 280 -3.85 0.87 11.85
CA SER A 280 -2.78 1.46 11.02
C SER A 280 -3.36 2.30 9.87
N ASN A 281 -4.34 1.77 9.13
CA ASN A 281 -4.95 2.52 8.03
C ASN A 281 -5.80 3.70 8.51
N LEU A 282 -6.53 3.57 9.63
CA LEU A 282 -7.25 4.71 10.21
C LEU A 282 -6.32 5.85 10.61
N ALA A 283 -5.16 5.53 11.19
CA ALA A 283 -4.13 6.53 11.52
C ALA A 283 -3.57 7.19 10.26
N SER A 284 -3.24 6.40 9.22
CA SER A 284 -2.79 6.94 7.94
C SER A 284 -3.82 7.85 7.29
N LEU A 285 -5.10 7.47 7.28
CA LEU A 285 -6.17 8.31 6.73
C LEU A 285 -6.38 9.61 7.49
N ALA A 286 -6.24 9.60 8.82
CA ALA A 286 -6.29 10.82 9.61
C ALA A 286 -5.16 11.78 9.22
N ALA A 287 -3.93 11.27 9.09
CA ALA A 287 -2.77 12.06 8.66
C ALA A 287 -2.91 12.56 7.21
N ALA A 288 -3.34 11.70 6.29
CA ALA A 288 -3.55 12.04 4.88
C ALA A 288 -4.57 13.16 4.72
N ARG A 289 -5.71 13.10 5.44
CA ARG A 289 -6.73 14.16 5.42
C ARG A 289 -6.19 15.48 5.97
N ALA A 290 -5.41 15.44 7.04
CA ALA A 290 -4.77 16.64 7.58
C ALA A 290 -3.79 17.27 6.57
N TRP A 291 -3.01 16.44 5.89
CA TRP A 291 -2.08 16.87 4.85
C TRP A 291 -2.80 17.46 3.64
N VAL A 292 -3.86 16.81 3.12
CA VAL A 292 -4.67 17.33 2.00
C VAL A 292 -5.23 18.72 2.31
N VAL A 293 -5.70 18.95 3.54
CA VAL A 293 -6.16 20.28 3.99
C VAL A 293 -5.01 21.30 4.03
N LYS A 294 -3.85 20.94 4.62
CA LYS A 294 -2.66 21.80 4.70
C LYS A 294 -2.16 22.19 3.30
N SER A 295 -2.12 21.23 2.38
CA SER A 295 -1.65 21.37 1.01
C SER A 295 -2.70 21.96 0.05
N GLN A 296 -3.91 22.29 0.57
CA GLN A 296 -5.03 22.83 -0.20
C GLN A 296 -5.38 22.00 -1.46
N ARG A 297 -5.12 20.68 -1.40
CA ARG A 297 -5.41 19.77 -2.51
C ARG A 297 -6.91 19.53 -2.58
N THR A 298 -7.46 19.58 -3.79
CA THR A 298 -8.87 19.28 -4.06
C THR A 298 -9.06 17.85 -4.59
N GLU A 299 -8.00 17.21 -5.08
CA GLU A 299 -8.08 15.87 -5.64
C GLU A 299 -7.88 14.81 -4.55
N LEU A 300 -8.42 13.61 -4.78
CA LEU A 300 -8.14 12.46 -3.94
C LEU A 300 -6.67 12.08 -4.10
N TRP A 301 -5.91 12.22 -3.02
CA TRP A 301 -4.52 11.83 -2.99
C TRP A 301 -4.38 10.30 -3.02
N ASP A 302 -3.36 9.81 -3.71
CA ASP A 302 -3.13 8.38 -3.95
C ASP A 302 -2.84 7.61 -2.66
N MET A 303 -2.03 8.16 -1.75
CA MET A 303 -1.79 7.53 -0.45
C MET A 303 -3.07 7.40 0.38
N GLN A 304 -3.98 8.39 0.28
CA GLN A 304 -5.28 8.31 0.93
C GLN A 304 -6.13 7.19 0.32
N ALA A 305 -6.22 7.13 -1.01
CA ALA A 305 -7.00 6.12 -1.71
C ALA A 305 -6.47 4.70 -1.45
N HIS A 306 -5.14 4.55 -1.38
CA HIS A 306 -4.47 3.29 -1.12
C HIS A 306 -4.76 2.75 0.28
N ALA A 307 -4.62 3.60 1.32
CA ALA A 307 -4.99 3.23 2.68
C ALA A 307 -6.51 2.94 2.83
N GLN A 308 -7.36 3.58 2.02
CA GLN A 308 -8.80 3.27 1.99
C GLN A 308 -9.09 1.87 1.45
N ASP A 309 -8.38 1.39 0.42
CA ASP A 309 -8.56 0.03 -0.10
C ASP A 309 -8.16 -1.04 0.92
N PHE A 310 -7.00 -0.86 1.56
CA PHE A 310 -6.54 -1.73 2.65
C PHE A 310 -7.54 -1.75 3.82
N LEU A 311 -8.08 -0.59 4.19
CA LEU A 311 -9.08 -0.47 5.24
C LEU A 311 -10.39 -1.18 4.88
N VAL A 312 -10.87 -1.02 3.64
CA VAL A 312 -12.05 -1.74 3.14
C VAL A 312 -11.82 -3.24 3.23
N TYR A 313 -10.66 -3.72 2.77
CA TYR A 313 -10.33 -5.14 2.84
C TYR A 313 -10.34 -5.65 4.28
N ALA A 314 -9.65 -4.98 5.21
CA ALA A 314 -9.60 -5.42 6.61
C ALA A 314 -10.98 -5.38 7.31
N TYR A 315 -11.84 -4.40 6.98
CA TYR A 315 -13.23 -4.41 7.44
C TYR A 315 -14.02 -5.60 6.91
N LEU A 316 -13.87 -5.94 5.63
CA LEU A 316 -14.54 -7.10 5.03
C LEU A 316 -14.07 -8.41 5.66
N GLN A 317 -12.77 -8.54 5.95
CA GLN A 317 -12.22 -9.72 6.62
C GLN A 317 -12.69 -9.86 8.07
N THR A 318 -13.06 -8.77 8.73
CA THR A 318 -13.63 -8.80 10.08
C THR A 318 -15.16 -8.80 10.09
N GLY A 319 -15.82 -8.86 8.93
CA GLY A 319 -17.29 -8.86 8.80
C GLY A 319 -17.95 -7.49 9.02
N GLN A 320 -17.18 -6.40 9.09
CA GLN A 320 -17.64 -5.03 9.34
C GLN A 320 -18.13 -4.34 8.06
N ASP A 321 -19.11 -4.95 7.38
CA ASP A 321 -19.57 -4.54 6.04
C ASP A 321 -20.08 -3.10 5.98
N ALA A 322 -20.76 -2.62 7.03
CA ALA A 322 -21.26 -1.26 7.10
C ALA A 322 -20.12 -0.22 7.09
N LEU A 323 -19.00 -0.51 7.76
CA LEU A 323 -17.84 0.36 7.76
C LEU A 323 -17.10 0.32 6.42
N ALA A 324 -16.94 -0.87 5.82
CA ALA A 324 -16.41 -1.01 4.47
C ALA A 324 -17.24 -0.20 3.46
N LYS A 325 -18.58 -0.27 3.56
CA LYS A 325 -19.49 0.51 2.71
C LYS A 325 -19.30 2.01 2.88
N LYS A 326 -19.12 2.50 4.10
CA LYS A 326 -18.90 3.91 4.39
C LYS A 326 -17.64 4.43 3.68
N VAL A 327 -16.55 3.68 3.71
CA VAL A 327 -15.31 4.04 3.00
C VAL A 327 -15.52 4.01 1.49
N ARG A 328 -16.14 2.96 0.94
CA ARG A 328 -16.49 2.89 -0.49
C ARG A 328 -17.32 4.08 -0.97
N ASP A 329 -18.33 4.46 -0.19
CA ASP A 329 -19.23 5.56 -0.53
C ASP A 329 -18.51 6.92 -0.42
N GLU A 330 -17.63 7.10 0.58
CA GLU A 330 -16.76 8.28 0.71
C GLU A 330 -15.87 8.42 -0.53
N VAL A 331 -15.17 7.35 -0.92
CA VAL A 331 -14.27 7.36 -2.06
C VAL A 331 -15.01 7.61 -3.38
N SER A 332 -16.21 7.04 -3.53
CA SER A 332 -17.09 7.27 -4.69
C SER A 332 -17.53 8.74 -4.83
N SER A 333 -17.48 9.53 -3.76
CA SER A 333 -17.79 10.97 -3.81
C SER A 333 -16.72 11.80 -4.54
N TYR A 334 -15.51 11.25 -4.70
CA TYR A 334 -14.40 11.87 -5.42
C TYR A 334 -14.42 11.60 -6.95
N ARG A 335 -15.52 11.03 -7.48
CA ARG A 335 -15.61 10.51 -8.87
C ARG A 335 -15.11 11.45 -9.99
N ASP A 336 -15.16 12.76 -9.77
CA ASP A 336 -14.77 13.79 -10.74
C ASP A 336 -13.44 14.48 -10.36
N ARG A 337 -12.72 13.98 -9.33
CA ARG A 337 -11.61 14.65 -8.62
C ARG A 337 -10.50 13.66 -8.20
N PHE A 338 -9.98 12.84 -9.11
CA PHE A 338 -8.85 11.93 -8.82
C PHE A 338 -7.48 12.46 -9.26
N GLY A 339 -7.44 13.61 -9.94
CA GLY A 339 -6.24 14.09 -10.59
C GLY A 339 -5.76 13.17 -11.71
N GLU A 340 -4.48 13.31 -12.06
CA GLU A 340 -3.81 12.45 -13.04
C GLU A 340 -3.35 11.11 -12.43
N SER A 341 -3.61 10.84 -11.14
CA SER A 341 -3.12 9.64 -10.45
C SER A 341 -3.86 8.36 -10.89
N PRO A 342 -3.17 7.41 -11.56
CA PRO A 342 -3.77 6.13 -11.91
C PRO A 342 -4.05 5.26 -10.69
N MET A 343 -3.25 5.37 -9.63
CA MET A 343 -3.41 4.64 -8.36
C MET A 343 -4.64 5.08 -7.56
N ALA A 344 -4.84 6.39 -7.44
CA ALA A 344 -6.03 6.92 -6.79
C ALA A 344 -7.29 6.49 -7.55
N SER A 345 -7.26 6.62 -8.87
CA SER A 345 -8.35 6.19 -9.75
C SER A 345 -8.63 4.69 -9.65
N TYR A 346 -7.60 3.84 -9.66
CA TYR A 346 -7.74 2.38 -9.46
C TYR A 346 -8.46 2.07 -8.15
N SER A 347 -7.88 2.50 -7.03
CA SER A 347 -8.32 2.12 -5.69
C SER A 347 -9.77 2.56 -5.51
N ALA A 348 -10.06 3.80 -5.93
CA ALA A 348 -11.35 4.41 -5.76
C ALA A 348 -12.46 3.87 -6.65
N LEU A 349 -12.15 3.65 -7.92
CA LEU A 349 -13.19 3.43 -8.92
C LEU A 349 -13.37 1.97 -9.29
N LEU A 350 -12.35 1.13 -9.08
CA LEU A 350 -12.27 -0.21 -9.63
C LEU A 350 -12.03 -1.23 -8.51
N GLY A 351 -10.94 -1.08 -7.75
CA GLY A 351 -10.54 -2.01 -6.70
C GLY A 351 -11.56 -2.11 -5.55
N ILE A 352 -11.83 -1.00 -4.87
CA ILE A 352 -12.74 -0.96 -3.71
C ILE A 352 -14.16 -1.47 -4.07
N PRO A 353 -14.82 -1.01 -5.16
CA PRO A 353 -16.15 -1.51 -5.51
C PRO A 353 -16.16 -3.01 -5.85
N ALA A 354 -15.16 -3.50 -6.59
CA ALA A 354 -15.04 -4.91 -6.94
C ALA A 354 -14.85 -5.78 -5.70
N ARG A 355 -13.89 -5.40 -4.83
CA ARG A 355 -13.61 -6.08 -3.56
C ARG A 355 -14.83 -6.13 -2.65
N TYR A 356 -15.54 -5.01 -2.52
CA TYR A 356 -16.73 -4.92 -1.68
C TYR A 356 -17.87 -5.84 -2.14
N ALA A 357 -18.01 -6.06 -3.45
CA ALA A 357 -19.00 -7.00 -3.97
C ALA A 357 -18.55 -8.46 -3.82
N LEU A 358 -17.31 -8.77 -4.20
CA LEU A 358 -16.78 -10.13 -4.25
C LEU A 358 -16.57 -10.75 -2.86
N GLU A 359 -15.92 -10.05 -1.93
CA GLU A 359 -15.64 -10.57 -0.58
C GLU A 359 -16.91 -10.80 0.27
N ARG A 360 -18.04 -10.24 -0.15
CA ARG A 360 -19.37 -10.43 0.46
C ARG A 360 -20.22 -11.45 -0.29
N HIS A 361 -19.68 -12.08 -1.32
CA HIS A 361 -20.39 -12.99 -2.22
C HIS A 361 -21.67 -12.37 -2.82
N GLN A 362 -21.69 -11.05 -3.04
CA GLN A 362 -22.82 -10.34 -3.63
C GLN A 362 -22.73 -10.37 -5.15
N TRP A 363 -22.95 -11.55 -5.72
CA TRP A 363 -22.71 -11.83 -7.13
C TRP A 363 -23.52 -10.93 -8.08
N SER A 364 -24.76 -10.60 -7.74
CA SER A 364 -25.56 -9.64 -8.51
C SER A 364 -25.01 -8.21 -8.46
N GLU A 365 -24.43 -7.79 -7.33
CA GLU A 365 -23.74 -6.50 -7.21
C GLU A 365 -22.47 -6.51 -8.09
N ALA A 366 -21.68 -7.59 -8.04
CA ALA A 366 -20.48 -7.76 -8.87
C ALA A 366 -20.80 -7.72 -10.37
N ALA A 367 -21.84 -8.45 -10.81
CA ALA A 367 -22.30 -8.47 -12.20
C ALA A 367 -22.74 -7.09 -12.71
N SER A 368 -23.30 -6.25 -11.83
CA SER A 368 -23.85 -4.93 -12.17
C SER A 368 -22.86 -3.76 -12.02
N LEU A 369 -21.60 -4.03 -11.65
CA LEU A 369 -20.58 -2.99 -11.52
C LEU A 369 -20.45 -2.16 -12.82
N PRO A 370 -20.34 -0.82 -12.71
CA PRO A 370 -20.20 0.06 -13.86
C PRO A 370 -18.79 -0.08 -14.46
N ILE A 371 -18.71 -0.28 -15.77
CA ILE A 371 -17.43 -0.29 -16.49
C ILE A 371 -16.89 1.13 -16.54
N ARG A 372 -15.63 1.31 -16.13
CA ARG A 372 -14.90 2.57 -16.18
C ARG A 372 -13.58 2.34 -16.88
N LYS A 373 -13.30 3.15 -17.89
CA LYS A 373 -12.02 3.10 -18.61
C LYS A 373 -10.99 3.93 -17.84
N VAL A 374 -9.86 3.32 -17.57
CA VAL A 374 -8.67 3.98 -17.00
C VAL A 374 -7.49 3.72 -17.93
N PRO A 375 -6.48 4.60 -17.99
CA PRO A 375 -5.36 4.48 -18.91
C PRO A 375 -4.35 3.39 -18.49
N MET A 376 -4.82 2.26 -17.96
CA MET A 376 -4.01 1.10 -17.62
C MET A 376 -4.83 -0.20 -17.71
N PRO A 377 -4.55 -1.10 -18.68
CA PRO A 377 -5.34 -2.33 -18.87
C PRO A 377 -5.43 -3.23 -17.64
N LEU A 378 -4.35 -3.30 -16.84
CA LEU A 378 -4.31 -4.06 -15.59
C LEU A 378 -5.41 -3.61 -14.60
N PHE A 379 -5.67 -2.31 -14.51
CA PHE A 379 -6.66 -1.77 -13.58
C PHE A 379 -8.08 -1.96 -14.10
N GLU A 380 -8.26 -1.79 -15.41
CA GLU A 380 -9.54 -2.04 -16.07
C GLU A 380 -10.00 -3.50 -15.87
N ALA A 381 -9.05 -4.46 -15.81
CA ALA A 381 -9.32 -5.87 -15.63
C ALA A 381 -10.14 -6.19 -14.36
N GLU A 382 -9.93 -5.50 -13.24
CA GLU A 382 -10.61 -5.80 -11.96
C GLU A 382 -12.14 -5.76 -12.06
N THR A 383 -12.66 -4.78 -12.81
CA THR A 383 -14.11 -4.65 -12.98
C THR A 383 -14.64 -5.76 -13.88
N TYR A 384 -13.92 -6.10 -14.94
CA TYR A 384 -14.29 -7.20 -15.82
C TYR A 384 -14.22 -8.55 -15.11
N PHE A 385 -13.22 -8.76 -14.25
CA PHE A 385 -13.08 -9.93 -13.40
C PHE A 385 -14.28 -10.09 -12.46
N ALA A 386 -14.60 -9.04 -11.69
CA ALA A 386 -15.74 -9.07 -10.78
C ALA A 386 -17.06 -9.32 -11.51
N LYS A 387 -17.26 -8.70 -12.68
CA LYS A 387 -18.44 -8.92 -13.51
C LYS A 387 -18.50 -10.32 -14.09
N ALA A 388 -17.38 -10.88 -14.55
CA ALA A 388 -17.33 -12.23 -15.12
C ALA A 388 -17.74 -13.27 -14.09
N ILE A 389 -17.17 -13.19 -12.88
CA ILE A 389 -17.57 -14.04 -11.75
C ILE A 389 -19.03 -13.79 -11.39
N GLY A 390 -19.43 -12.53 -11.17
CA GLY A 390 -20.80 -12.18 -10.83
C GLY A 390 -21.83 -12.78 -11.80
N CYS A 391 -21.63 -12.58 -13.11
CA CYS A 391 -22.47 -13.13 -14.17
C CYS A 391 -22.52 -14.66 -14.13
N ALA A 392 -21.36 -15.33 -14.01
CA ALA A 392 -21.30 -16.80 -13.96
C ALA A 392 -22.07 -17.34 -12.74
N ARG A 393 -21.86 -16.73 -11.57
CA ARG A 393 -22.49 -17.09 -10.29
C ARG A 393 -24.00 -16.79 -10.27
N THR A 394 -24.48 -15.86 -11.10
CA THR A 394 -25.91 -15.58 -11.27
C THR A 394 -26.56 -16.29 -12.47
N GLY A 395 -25.81 -17.11 -13.21
CA GLY A 395 -26.30 -17.85 -14.38
C GLY A 395 -26.39 -17.05 -15.70
N ASP A 396 -25.85 -15.83 -15.75
CA ASP A 396 -25.72 -15.05 -16.99
C ASP A 396 -24.48 -15.51 -17.77
N LEU A 397 -24.63 -16.61 -18.52
CA LEU A 397 -23.53 -17.20 -19.29
C LEU A 397 -22.99 -16.26 -20.37
N VAL A 398 -23.86 -15.44 -20.99
CA VAL A 398 -23.47 -14.51 -22.05
C VAL A 398 -22.62 -13.38 -21.47
N GLY A 399 -23.06 -12.79 -20.35
CA GLY A 399 -22.28 -11.80 -19.63
C GLY A 399 -20.96 -12.36 -19.12
N ALA A 400 -20.96 -13.55 -18.52
CA ALA A 400 -19.75 -14.20 -18.01
C ALA A 400 -18.71 -14.38 -19.12
N LYS A 401 -19.11 -14.96 -20.25
CA LYS A 401 -18.24 -15.14 -21.41
C LYS A 401 -17.73 -13.81 -21.97
N SER A 402 -18.61 -12.82 -22.16
CA SER A 402 -18.21 -11.53 -22.71
C SER A 402 -17.19 -10.80 -21.82
N ASN A 403 -17.31 -10.89 -20.50
CA ASN A 403 -16.34 -10.27 -19.59
C ASN A 403 -15.03 -11.08 -19.53
N ALA A 404 -15.08 -12.42 -19.60
CA ALA A 404 -13.89 -13.26 -19.71
C ALA A 404 -13.10 -13.00 -21.00
N ASP A 405 -13.78 -12.90 -22.15
CA ASP A 405 -13.16 -12.53 -23.44
C ASP A 405 -12.50 -11.15 -23.37
N LYS A 406 -13.09 -10.23 -22.59
CA LYS A 406 -12.52 -8.90 -22.39
C LYS A 406 -11.26 -8.92 -21.51
N LEU A 407 -11.19 -9.79 -20.50
CA LEU A 407 -9.95 -10.02 -19.74
C LEU A 407 -8.84 -10.53 -20.65
N ALA A 408 -9.13 -11.46 -21.57
CA ALA A 408 -8.16 -11.93 -22.56
C ALA A 408 -7.65 -10.80 -23.47
N ASP A 409 -8.54 -9.93 -23.98
CA ASP A 409 -8.14 -8.75 -24.76
C ASP A 409 -7.28 -7.76 -23.95
N LEU A 410 -7.57 -7.56 -22.66
CA LEU A 410 -6.76 -6.69 -21.80
C LEU A 410 -5.38 -7.30 -21.53
N ARG A 411 -5.31 -8.61 -21.27
CA ARG A 411 -4.06 -9.37 -21.14
C ARG A 411 -3.18 -9.21 -22.37
N ASP A 412 -3.74 -9.37 -23.57
CA ASP A 412 -2.99 -9.33 -24.83
C ASP A 412 -2.44 -7.93 -25.18
N ARG A 413 -2.94 -6.88 -24.51
CA ARG A 413 -2.42 -5.50 -24.63
C ARG A 413 -1.28 -5.21 -23.67
N LEU A 414 -1.05 -6.08 -22.69
CA LEU A 414 0.02 -5.93 -21.71
C LEU A 414 1.29 -6.63 -22.20
N PRO A 415 2.48 -6.10 -21.87
CA PRO A 415 3.72 -6.79 -22.19
C PRO A 415 3.80 -8.12 -21.42
N HIS A 416 4.13 -9.20 -22.13
CA HIS A 416 4.48 -10.46 -21.48
C HIS A 416 5.91 -10.36 -20.90
N GLY A 417 6.11 -10.87 -19.69
CA GLY A 417 7.43 -11.03 -19.08
C GLY A 417 7.80 -10.02 -17.98
N ASN A 418 9.10 -9.90 -17.72
CA ASN A 418 9.68 -9.41 -16.48
C ASN A 418 9.87 -7.87 -16.40
N GLN A 419 8.78 -7.10 -16.61
CA GLN A 419 8.79 -5.62 -16.59
C GLN A 419 8.43 -5.02 -15.21
N GLY A 420 8.42 -5.84 -14.14
CA GLY A 420 8.05 -5.41 -12.78
C GLY A 420 6.55 -5.47 -12.50
N TYR A 421 6.11 -4.75 -11.46
CA TYR A 421 4.71 -4.72 -10.97
C TYR A 421 3.71 -4.12 -11.99
N VAL A 422 4.21 -3.46 -13.02
CA VAL A 422 3.45 -2.55 -13.89
C VAL A 422 3.33 -3.22 -15.24
N GLY A 423 2.13 -3.72 -15.53
CA GLY A 423 1.83 -4.33 -16.82
C GLY A 423 2.16 -5.82 -16.90
N ASN A 424 2.10 -6.55 -15.79
CA ASN A 424 2.23 -8.00 -15.82
C ASN A 424 0.96 -8.65 -16.40
N ALA A 425 1.04 -9.14 -17.63
CA ALA A 425 -0.03 -9.89 -18.27
C ALA A 425 -0.48 -11.12 -17.43
N ASP A 426 0.40 -11.69 -16.61
CA ASP A 426 0.07 -12.85 -15.78
C ASP A 426 -1.00 -12.54 -14.72
N LEU A 427 -1.04 -11.32 -14.17
CA LEU A 427 -2.08 -10.93 -13.21
C LEU A 427 -3.47 -10.94 -13.86
N VAL A 428 -3.57 -10.48 -15.10
CA VAL A 428 -4.83 -10.52 -15.87
C VAL A 428 -5.14 -11.94 -16.35
N GLU A 429 -4.11 -12.75 -16.64
CA GLU A 429 -4.31 -14.15 -17.00
C GLU A 429 -4.83 -15.00 -15.84
N ILE A 430 -4.37 -14.77 -14.61
CA ILE A 430 -4.94 -15.41 -13.41
C ILE A 430 -6.43 -15.10 -13.33
N GLN A 431 -6.81 -13.82 -13.40
CA GLN A 431 -8.21 -13.39 -13.38
C GLN A 431 -9.03 -14.01 -14.52
N HIS A 432 -8.44 -14.10 -15.72
CA HIS A 432 -9.07 -14.71 -16.88
C HIS A 432 -9.31 -16.22 -16.68
N LEU A 433 -8.32 -16.97 -16.18
CA LEU A 433 -8.45 -18.40 -15.88
C LEU A 433 -9.50 -18.68 -14.80
N GLU A 434 -9.54 -17.86 -13.75
CA GLU A 434 -10.56 -17.94 -12.70
C GLU A 434 -11.97 -17.64 -13.23
N ALA A 435 -12.11 -16.60 -14.06
CA ALA A 435 -13.37 -16.28 -14.72
C ALA A 435 -13.83 -17.43 -15.65
N GLN A 436 -12.90 -18.04 -16.40
CA GLN A 436 -13.19 -19.19 -17.23
C GLN A 436 -13.57 -20.43 -16.40
N ALA A 437 -12.97 -20.63 -15.23
CA ALA A 437 -13.32 -21.72 -14.33
C ALA A 437 -14.77 -21.58 -13.84
N TRP A 438 -15.16 -20.39 -13.38
CA TRP A 438 -16.55 -20.14 -12.96
C TRP A 438 -17.54 -20.22 -14.12
N LEU A 439 -17.18 -19.76 -15.32
CA LEU A 439 -18.01 -19.96 -16.52
C LEU A 439 -18.18 -21.46 -16.83
N ALA A 440 -17.11 -22.24 -16.78
CA ALA A 440 -17.16 -23.69 -17.00
C ALA A 440 -18.07 -24.38 -15.97
N HIS A 441 -18.00 -23.98 -14.70
CA HIS A 441 -18.90 -24.47 -13.66
C HIS A 441 -20.37 -24.11 -13.96
N ALA A 442 -20.65 -22.87 -14.35
CA ALA A 442 -21.99 -22.44 -14.73
C ALA A 442 -22.54 -23.21 -15.96
N GLU A 443 -21.66 -23.61 -16.88
CA GLU A 443 -21.95 -24.48 -18.03
C GLU A 443 -22.01 -25.99 -17.69
N LYS A 444 -21.86 -26.37 -16.42
CA LYS A 444 -21.83 -27.77 -15.94
C LYS A 444 -20.65 -28.60 -16.46
N ARG A 445 -19.55 -27.96 -16.83
CA ARG A 445 -18.28 -28.58 -17.21
C ARG A 445 -17.35 -28.70 -16.00
N GLU A 446 -17.74 -29.51 -15.03
CA GLU A 446 -17.14 -29.53 -13.68
C GLU A 446 -15.64 -29.86 -13.65
N ALA A 447 -15.20 -30.84 -14.46
CA ALA A 447 -13.80 -31.21 -14.54
C ALA A 447 -12.92 -30.11 -15.16
N ASP A 448 -13.45 -29.40 -16.17
CA ASP A 448 -12.76 -28.28 -16.80
C ASP A 448 -12.65 -27.11 -15.83
N ALA A 449 -13.70 -26.85 -15.05
CA ALA A 449 -13.74 -25.78 -14.06
C ALA A 449 -12.63 -25.96 -13.00
N VAL A 450 -12.51 -27.16 -12.44
CA VAL A 450 -11.43 -27.50 -11.49
C VAL A 450 -10.05 -27.37 -12.14
N LYS A 451 -9.89 -27.84 -13.39
CA LYS A 451 -8.62 -27.77 -14.11
C LYS A 451 -8.19 -26.31 -14.34
N LEU A 452 -9.10 -25.45 -14.79
CA LEU A 452 -8.84 -24.04 -15.03
C LEU A 452 -8.46 -23.31 -13.73
N MET A 453 -9.20 -23.58 -12.64
CA MET A 453 -8.89 -22.98 -11.33
C MET A 453 -7.51 -23.40 -10.82
N LYS A 454 -7.12 -24.66 -10.98
CA LYS A 454 -5.76 -25.14 -10.63
C LYS A 454 -4.66 -24.50 -11.48
N SER A 455 -4.92 -24.24 -12.76
CA SER A 455 -3.99 -23.48 -13.60
C SER A 455 -3.83 -22.04 -13.11
N ALA A 456 -4.91 -21.39 -12.69
CA ALA A 456 -4.85 -20.05 -12.10
C ALA A 456 -3.98 -20.03 -10.84
N ILE A 457 -4.23 -20.96 -9.91
CA ILE A 457 -3.45 -21.12 -8.67
C ILE A 457 -1.96 -21.34 -8.97
N SER A 458 -1.64 -22.19 -9.95
CA SER A 458 -0.24 -22.48 -10.30
C SER A 458 0.48 -21.24 -10.85
N LEU A 459 -0.24 -20.39 -11.59
CA LEU A 459 0.30 -19.12 -12.08
C LEU A 459 0.42 -18.10 -10.94
N GLU A 460 -0.58 -18.02 -10.05
CA GLU A 460 -0.59 -17.17 -8.85
C GLU A 460 0.65 -17.44 -7.97
N GLU A 461 0.97 -18.71 -7.69
CA GLU A 461 2.12 -19.11 -6.86
C GLU A 461 3.49 -18.68 -7.43
N THR A 462 3.57 -18.41 -8.73
CA THR A 462 4.80 -17.99 -9.41
C THR A 462 4.80 -16.51 -9.80
N THR A 463 3.67 -15.83 -9.57
CA THR A 463 3.48 -14.43 -9.88
C THR A 463 3.85 -13.60 -8.64
N PRO A 464 4.70 -12.57 -8.79
CA PRO A 464 5.06 -11.70 -7.67
C PRO A 464 3.82 -11.05 -7.07
N ALA A 465 3.83 -10.81 -5.75
CA ALA A 465 2.78 -10.06 -5.06
C ALA A 465 2.52 -8.71 -5.77
N SER A 466 1.31 -8.16 -5.66
CA SER A 466 0.95 -6.88 -6.28
C SER A 466 1.08 -5.73 -5.26
N LEU A 467 1.08 -4.48 -5.74
CA LEU A 467 0.95 -3.28 -4.90
C LEU A 467 -0.45 -3.15 -4.24
N PHE A 468 -1.40 -4.03 -4.54
CA PHE A 468 -2.78 -3.98 -4.04
C PHE A 468 -3.00 -4.86 -2.81
N PRO A 469 -4.05 -4.60 -2.00
CA PRO A 469 -4.32 -5.39 -0.80
C PRO A 469 -4.79 -6.80 -1.17
N ALA A 470 -3.86 -7.72 -1.37
CA ALA A 470 -4.10 -9.09 -1.83
C ALA A 470 -4.91 -9.19 -3.15
N PRO A 471 -4.93 -10.36 -3.81
CA PRO A 471 -5.88 -10.64 -4.88
C PRO A 471 -7.33 -10.34 -4.43
N LEU A 472 -8.21 -9.95 -5.37
CA LEU A 472 -9.62 -9.71 -5.06
C LEU A 472 -10.32 -10.95 -4.52
N LEU A 473 -9.95 -12.13 -5.03
CA LEU A 473 -10.29 -13.45 -4.51
C LEU A 473 -9.04 -14.33 -4.62
N ALA A 474 -8.80 -15.20 -3.65
CA ALA A 474 -7.65 -16.11 -3.68
C ALA A 474 -7.99 -17.39 -4.47
N GLY A 475 -7.09 -17.88 -5.33
CA GLY A 475 -7.38 -19.03 -6.19
C GLY A 475 -7.75 -20.30 -5.40
N ASN A 476 -7.02 -20.59 -4.32
CA ASN A 476 -7.31 -21.75 -3.45
C ASN A 476 -8.65 -21.61 -2.70
N GLU A 477 -9.06 -20.40 -2.33
CA GLU A 477 -10.37 -20.13 -1.76
C GLU A 477 -11.48 -20.41 -2.78
N GLN A 478 -11.33 -19.90 -4.00
CA GLN A 478 -12.29 -20.14 -5.09
C GLN A 478 -12.37 -21.62 -5.47
N LEU A 479 -11.25 -22.35 -5.43
CA LEU A 479 -11.26 -23.81 -5.62
C LEU A 479 -12.06 -24.52 -4.52
N GLY A 480 -11.94 -24.06 -3.27
CA GLY A 480 -12.76 -24.55 -2.16
C GLY A 480 -14.25 -24.33 -2.40
N ASP A 481 -14.64 -23.12 -2.80
CA ASP A 481 -16.04 -22.77 -3.10
C ASP A 481 -16.60 -23.66 -4.22
N LEU A 482 -15.83 -23.80 -5.30
CA LEU A 482 -16.20 -24.61 -6.47
C LEU A 482 -16.38 -26.09 -6.11
N LEU A 483 -15.48 -26.65 -5.30
CA LEU A 483 -15.55 -28.04 -4.86
C LEU A 483 -16.72 -28.27 -3.90
N LEU A 484 -17.07 -27.32 -3.03
CA LEU A 484 -18.28 -27.41 -2.21
C LEU A 484 -19.54 -27.48 -3.09
N GLU A 485 -19.64 -26.67 -4.14
CA GLU A 485 -20.78 -26.68 -5.07
C GLU A 485 -20.86 -27.96 -5.91
N GLN A 486 -19.72 -28.61 -6.14
CA GLN A 486 -19.62 -29.93 -6.74
C GLN A 486 -19.85 -31.08 -5.75
N ASN A 487 -20.23 -30.81 -4.50
CA ASN A 487 -20.43 -31.79 -3.42
C ASN A 487 -19.16 -32.61 -3.10
N GLN A 488 -17.98 -31.97 -3.14
CA GLN A 488 -16.68 -32.56 -2.81
C GLN A 488 -16.08 -31.92 -1.53
N PRO A 489 -16.68 -32.14 -0.35
CA PRO A 489 -16.32 -31.41 0.87
C PRO A 489 -14.92 -31.72 1.40
N GLU A 490 -14.42 -32.95 1.23
CA GLU A 490 -13.06 -33.31 1.67
C GLU A 490 -11.99 -32.58 0.85
N GLN A 491 -12.17 -32.52 -0.47
CA GLN A 491 -11.28 -31.79 -1.37
C GLN A 491 -11.39 -30.28 -1.17
N ALA A 492 -12.61 -29.77 -0.95
CA ALA A 492 -12.83 -28.36 -0.66
C ALA A 492 -12.11 -27.94 0.63
N LEU A 493 -12.19 -28.75 1.69
CA LEU A 493 -11.49 -28.50 2.93
C LEU A 493 -9.98 -28.36 2.71
N ALA A 494 -9.38 -29.27 1.93
CA ALA A 494 -7.95 -29.19 1.60
C ALA A 494 -7.59 -27.91 0.85
N ALA A 495 -8.44 -27.43 -0.06
CA ALA A 495 -8.23 -26.19 -0.79
C ALA A 495 -8.30 -24.96 0.13
N TYR A 496 -9.28 -24.88 1.02
CA TYR A 496 -9.34 -23.79 2.01
C TYR A 496 -8.17 -23.84 3.00
N GLU A 497 -7.74 -25.03 3.42
CA GLU A 497 -6.54 -25.17 4.26
C GLU A 497 -5.28 -24.67 3.55
N ALA A 498 -5.14 -24.91 2.24
CA ALA A 498 -4.07 -24.35 1.43
C ALA A 498 -4.18 -22.82 1.33
N SER A 499 -5.39 -22.27 1.15
CA SER A 499 -5.62 -20.81 1.18
C SER A 499 -5.15 -20.18 2.49
N LEU A 500 -5.52 -20.77 3.63
CA LEU A 500 -5.19 -20.26 4.97
C LEU A 500 -3.70 -20.34 5.33
N GLN A 501 -2.91 -21.15 4.61
CA GLN A 501 -1.45 -21.16 4.77
C GLN A 501 -0.79 -19.87 4.25
N PHE A 502 -1.33 -19.29 3.18
CA PHE A 502 -0.80 -18.07 2.57
C PHE A 502 -1.58 -16.81 2.95
N ALA A 503 -2.86 -16.95 3.30
CA ALA A 503 -3.71 -15.87 3.80
C ALA A 503 -4.35 -16.28 5.14
N PRO A 504 -3.58 -16.26 6.24
CA PRO A 504 -4.11 -16.58 7.57
C PRO A 504 -5.30 -15.70 7.93
N ASN A 505 -6.26 -16.29 8.64
CA ASN A 505 -7.47 -15.63 9.10
C ASN A 505 -8.30 -14.95 7.99
N ARG A 506 -8.25 -15.43 6.74
CA ARG A 506 -9.15 -14.91 5.70
C ARG A 506 -10.59 -15.37 5.94
N PHE A 507 -11.55 -14.45 5.93
CA PHE A 507 -12.95 -14.67 6.32
C PHE A 507 -13.61 -15.79 5.53
N ASN A 508 -13.59 -15.69 4.19
CA ASN A 508 -14.27 -16.65 3.33
C ASN A 508 -13.61 -18.02 3.41
N SER A 509 -12.27 -18.08 3.48
CA SER A 509 -11.53 -19.32 3.68
C SER A 509 -11.81 -19.99 5.04
N LEU A 510 -11.89 -19.23 6.14
CA LEU A 510 -12.26 -19.79 7.46
C LEU A 510 -13.70 -20.31 7.47
N SER A 511 -14.64 -19.54 6.91
CA SER A 511 -16.05 -19.95 6.80
C SER A 511 -16.20 -21.21 5.94
N GLY A 512 -15.57 -21.21 4.77
CA GLY A 512 -15.56 -22.30 3.81
C GLY A 512 -14.91 -23.56 4.39
N ALA A 513 -13.76 -23.44 5.05
CA ALA A 513 -13.10 -24.55 5.74
C ALA A 513 -14.00 -25.16 6.83
N GLY A 514 -14.65 -24.31 7.64
CA GLY A 514 -15.61 -24.76 8.65
C GLY A 514 -16.77 -25.53 8.03
N ARG A 515 -17.33 -25.03 6.92
CA ARG A 515 -18.45 -25.66 6.21
C ARG A 515 -18.05 -26.97 5.53
N ALA A 516 -16.92 -26.99 4.86
CA ALA A 516 -16.38 -28.18 4.22
C ALA A 516 -16.07 -29.25 5.26
N ALA A 517 -15.48 -28.89 6.40
CA ALA A 517 -15.23 -29.81 7.51
C ALA A 517 -16.52 -30.35 8.12
N GLU A 518 -17.56 -29.53 8.30
CA GLU A 518 -18.87 -29.97 8.77
C GLU A 518 -19.46 -31.04 7.83
N LEU A 519 -19.49 -30.75 6.53
CA LEU A 519 -20.04 -31.65 5.51
C LEU A 519 -19.22 -32.94 5.33
N ALA A 520 -17.90 -32.88 5.53
CA ALA A 520 -17.01 -34.03 5.53
C ALA A 520 -17.06 -34.84 6.84
N GLY A 521 -17.84 -34.43 7.84
CA GLY A 521 -17.91 -35.10 9.15
C GLY A 521 -16.69 -34.87 10.05
N ALA A 522 -15.77 -33.97 9.67
CA ALA A 522 -14.59 -33.59 10.44
C ALA A 522 -14.93 -32.57 11.55
N ARG A 523 -15.77 -32.99 12.51
CA ARG A 523 -16.36 -32.11 13.55
C ARG A 523 -15.34 -31.21 14.27
N SER A 524 -14.23 -31.77 14.75
CA SER A 524 -13.21 -31.00 15.48
C SER A 524 -12.57 -29.88 14.63
N LYS A 525 -12.36 -30.14 13.32
CA LYS A 525 -11.88 -29.12 12.39
C LYS A 525 -12.94 -28.03 12.17
N ALA A 526 -14.20 -28.42 12.00
CA ALA A 526 -15.30 -27.47 11.86
C ALA A 526 -15.43 -26.55 13.09
N GLU A 527 -15.35 -27.10 14.30
CA GLU A 527 -15.34 -26.35 15.55
C GLU A 527 -14.16 -25.35 15.61
N THR A 528 -12.97 -25.78 15.16
CA THR A 528 -11.77 -24.94 15.11
C THR A 528 -11.93 -23.75 14.17
N TYR A 529 -12.29 -23.98 12.90
CA TYR A 529 -12.40 -22.91 11.92
C TYR A 529 -13.55 -21.95 12.21
N TYR A 530 -14.71 -22.47 12.63
CA TYR A 530 -15.82 -21.60 13.05
C TYR A 530 -15.49 -20.80 14.31
N GLY A 531 -14.81 -21.41 15.29
CA GLY A 531 -14.36 -20.69 16.49
C GLY A 531 -13.38 -19.55 16.17
N GLN A 532 -12.43 -19.80 15.26
CA GLN A 532 -11.50 -18.79 14.75
C GLN A 532 -12.24 -17.65 14.03
N LEU A 533 -13.16 -17.98 13.12
CA LEU A 533 -13.99 -17.00 12.41
C LEU A 533 -14.76 -16.08 13.36
N LEU A 534 -15.46 -16.65 14.35
CA LEU A 534 -16.22 -15.86 15.32
C LEU A 534 -15.33 -15.02 16.24
N THR A 535 -14.15 -15.52 16.60
CA THR A 535 -13.17 -14.75 17.39
C THR A 535 -12.67 -13.55 16.61
N MET A 536 -12.37 -13.74 15.31
CA MET A 536 -11.95 -12.68 14.41
C MET A 536 -13.03 -11.62 14.22
N CYS A 537 -14.29 -12.04 14.10
CA CYS A 537 -15.44 -11.16 13.88
C CYS A 537 -16.14 -10.69 15.17
N LYS A 538 -15.51 -10.84 16.35
CA LYS A 538 -16.15 -10.55 17.64
C LYS A 538 -16.66 -9.11 17.81
N ASN A 539 -16.07 -8.17 17.08
CA ASN A 539 -16.42 -6.75 17.14
C ASN A 539 -17.42 -6.34 16.04
N ALA A 540 -17.85 -7.27 15.18
CA ALA A 540 -18.71 -6.96 14.05
C ALA A 540 -20.19 -7.18 14.38
N GLU A 541 -20.98 -6.14 14.13
CA GLU A 541 -22.44 -6.24 13.98
C GLU A 541 -22.74 -6.66 12.53
N SER A 542 -22.49 -7.94 12.24
CA SER A 542 -22.53 -8.48 10.89
C SER A 542 -23.72 -9.40 10.68
N GLU A 543 -24.47 -9.16 9.61
CA GLU A 543 -25.61 -9.99 9.19
C GLU A 543 -25.21 -11.12 8.23
N ARG A 544 -23.90 -11.36 8.06
CA ARG A 544 -23.39 -12.37 7.12
C ARG A 544 -23.92 -13.78 7.50
N PRO A 545 -24.47 -14.54 6.55
CA PRO A 545 -25.01 -15.88 6.81
C PRO A 545 -23.95 -16.87 7.30
N GLU A 546 -22.68 -16.67 6.94
CA GLU A 546 -21.52 -17.44 7.36
C GLU A 546 -21.37 -17.43 8.89
N LEU A 547 -21.48 -16.24 9.50
CA LEU A 547 -21.35 -16.07 10.95
C LEU A 547 -22.53 -16.67 11.70
N HIS A 548 -23.74 -16.56 11.15
CA HIS A 548 -24.92 -17.22 11.70
C HIS A 548 -24.80 -18.75 11.67
N SER A 549 -24.29 -19.28 10.57
CA SER A 549 -24.05 -20.73 10.40
C SER A 549 -23.01 -21.23 11.38
N ALA A 550 -21.88 -20.52 11.52
CA ALA A 550 -20.82 -20.82 12.48
C ALA A 550 -21.33 -20.83 13.93
N LYS A 551 -22.08 -19.79 14.35
CA LYS A 551 -22.70 -19.73 15.69
C LYS A 551 -23.65 -20.90 15.92
N SER A 552 -24.55 -21.13 14.97
CA SER A 552 -25.55 -22.20 15.04
C SER A 552 -24.91 -23.58 15.15
N PHE A 553 -23.82 -23.82 14.43
CA PHE A 553 -23.07 -25.07 14.52
C PHE A 553 -22.45 -25.26 15.91
N LEU A 554 -21.70 -24.27 16.42
CA LEU A 554 -21.04 -24.38 17.72
C LEU A 554 -22.04 -24.51 18.89
N GLU A 555 -23.18 -23.80 18.83
CA GLU A 555 -24.24 -23.94 19.82
C GLU A 555 -24.86 -25.35 19.83
N LYS A 556 -25.04 -25.96 18.65
CA LYS A 556 -25.50 -27.36 18.55
C LYS A 556 -24.47 -28.32 19.16
N GLN A 557 -23.18 -28.12 18.87
CA GLN A 557 -22.12 -28.98 19.42
C GLN A 557 -22.01 -28.86 20.94
N ALA A 558 -22.13 -27.66 21.49
CA ALA A 558 -22.12 -27.43 22.94
C ALA A 558 -23.27 -28.17 23.67
N ARG A 559 -24.42 -28.36 23.01
CA ARG A 559 -25.56 -29.12 23.56
C ARG A 559 -25.38 -30.64 23.47
N LEU A 560 -24.58 -31.13 22.53
CA LEU A 560 -24.36 -32.56 22.30
C LEU A 560 -23.32 -33.18 23.26
N GLY A 561 -22.58 -32.35 24.02
CA GLY A 561 -21.52 -32.80 24.91
C GLY A 561 -20.23 -33.20 24.17
N PRO A 562 -19.12 -33.37 24.91
CA PRO A 562 -17.84 -33.85 24.37
C PRO A 562 -17.89 -35.30 23.88
#